data_AF-A0A7V5HHK5-F1
#
_entry.id   AF-A0A7V5HHK5-F1
#
_cell.length_a   1.000
_cell.length_b   1.000
_cell.length_c   1.000
_cell.angle_alpha   90.00
_cell.angle_beta   90.00
_cell.angle_gamma   90.00
#
_symmetry.space_group_name_H-M   'P 1'
#
loop_
_entity.id
_entity.type
_entity.pdbx_description
1 polymer ?
#
loop_
_entity_poly.entity_id
_entity_poly.type
_entity_poly.pdbx_seq_one_letter_code
_entity_poly.pdbx_strand_id
1 'polypeptide(L)'
;ALGRELRIPVIAISQLSRAVEGRADKLPQLADLRESGAIEQDADVVLMLYREDYYEPDTERKGVTDIFIRKHRNGPTGRIELMFKQEQMRFYDIEKIHQRAEVAPPVAAV
;
A
#
# COMPACT_ATOMS: atom_id res chain seq x y z
N ALA A 1 16.82 -15.17 -0.80
CA ALA A 1 17.39 -16.33 -1.53
C ALA A 1 16.30 -17.33 -1.94
N LEU A 2 15.63 -17.98 -0.97
CA LEU A 2 14.64 -19.06 -1.19
C LEU A 2 13.59 -18.81 -2.30
N GLY A 3 12.88 -17.67 -2.27
CA GLY A 3 11.82 -17.38 -3.26
C GLY A 3 12.33 -17.26 -4.70
N ARG A 4 13.56 -16.76 -4.89
CA ARG A 4 14.18 -16.65 -6.22
C ARG A 4 14.65 -18.01 -6.74
N GLU A 5 15.19 -18.85 -5.86
CA GLU A 5 15.65 -20.21 -6.20
C GLU A 5 14.49 -21.12 -6.59
N LEU A 6 13.42 -21.09 -5.80
CA LEU A 6 12.23 -21.93 -6.02
C LEU A 6 11.22 -21.33 -7.00
N ARG A 7 11.44 -20.09 -7.46
CA ARG A 7 10.53 -19.34 -8.34
C ARG A 7 9.09 -19.27 -7.81
N ILE A 8 8.94 -19.10 -6.50
CA ILE A 8 7.65 -18.96 -5.82
C ILE A 8 7.52 -17.57 -5.21
N PRO A 9 6.33 -16.94 -5.25
CA PRO A 9 6.11 -15.69 -4.54
C PRO A 9 6.16 -15.95 -3.02
N VAL A 10 6.94 -15.14 -2.31
CA VAL A 10 7.04 -15.18 -0.85
C VAL A 10 6.43 -13.91 -0.29
N ILE A 11 5.44 -14.07 0.58
CA ILE A 11 4.82 -12.98 1.33
C ILE A 11 5.34 -13.05 2.75
N ALA A 12 5.92 -11.95 3.23
CA ALA A 12 6.32 -11.77 4.61
C ALA A 12 5.55 -10.58 5.20
N ILE A 13 5.15 -10.70 6.46
CA ILE A 13 4.52 -9.62 7.22
C ILE A 13 5.57 -9.03 8.14
N SER A 14 5.62 -7.70 8.22
CA SER A 14 6.50 -6.98 9.12
C SER A 14 5.70 -5.94 9.88
N GLN A 15 5.99 -5.79 11.16
CA GLN A 15 5.47 -4.69 11.95
C GLN A 15 6.32 -3.44 11.69
N LEU A 16 5.68 -2.27 11.64
CA LEU A 16 6.38 -0.99 11.56
C LEU A 16 6.94 -0.56 12.93
N SER A 17 7.98 0.25 12.91
CA SER A 17 8.47 0.94 14.11
C SER A 17 7.36 1.81 14.71
N ARG A 18 7.31 1.90 16.05
CA ARG A 18 6.36 2.77 16.77
C ARG A 18 6.58 4.26 16.48
N ALA A 19 7.71 4.64 15.89
CA ALA A 19 8.01 6.01 15.49
C ALA A 19 6.96 6.60 14.53
N VAL A 20 6.24 5.77 13.76
CA VAL A 20 5.13 6.22 12.89
C VAL A 20 4.04 6.96 13.67
N GLU A 21 3.78 6.55 14.91
CA GLU A 21 2.70 7.09 15.76
C GLU A 21 2.96 8.52 16.25
N GLY A 22 4.22 8.93 16.29
CA GLY A 22 4.62 10.28 16.71
C GLY A 22 4.57 11.33 15.59
N ARG A 23 4.32 10.92 14.33
CA ARG A 23 4.24 11.83 13.18
C ARG A 23 2.83 12.39 13.03
N ALA A 24 2.74 13.57 12.42
CA ALA A 24 1.45 14.23 12.19
C ALA A 24 0.58 13.50 11.15
N ASP A 25 1.20 13.03 10.07
CA ASP A 25 0.52 12.33 8.97
C ASP A 25 0.29 10.84 9.26
N LYS A 26 1.05 10.24 10.19
CA LYS A 26 1.02 8.80 10.58
C LYS A 26 1.03 7.84 9.38
N LEU A 27 1.48 8.33 8.23
CA LEU A 27 1.50 7.56 7.00
C LEU A 27 2.74 6.65 7.01
N PRO A 28 2.56 5.33 6.81
CA PRO A 28 3.67 4.41 6.69
C PRO A 28 4.62 4.79 5.56
N GLN A 29 5.92 4.75 5.82
CA GLN A 29 7.00 4.99 4.87
C GLN A 29 8.07 3.91 4.99
N LEU A 30 8.90 3.73 3.95
CA LEU A 30 9.94 2.70 3.93
C LEU A 30 10.89 2.76 5.14
N ALA A 31 11.22 3.97 5.61
CA ALA A 31 12.06 4.17 6.78
C ALA A 31 11.47 3.58 8.08
N ASP A 32 10.16 3.33 8.14
CA ASP A 32 9.54 2.67 9.31
C ASP A 32 9.84 1.15 9.36
N LEU A 33 10.38 0.57 8.27
CA LEU A 33 10.90 -0.79 8.20
C LEU A 33 12.39 -0.89 8.54
N ARG A 34 13.03 0.22 8.93
CA ARG A 34 14.48 0.26 9.16
C ARG A 34 14.92 -0.70 10.27
N GLU A 35 14.06 -0.93 11.26
CA GLU A 35 14.29 -1.90 12.35
C GLU A 35 14.08 -3.35 11.91
N SER A 36 13.46 -3.57 10.75
CA SER A 36 13.17 -4.89 10.17
C SER A 36 14.37 -5.50 9.42
N GLY A 37 15.57 -4.92 9.59
CA GLY A 37 16.81 -5.40 9.01
C GLY A 37 16.88 -5.18 7.50
N ALA A 38 17.17 -6.26 6.75
CA ALA A 38 17.39 -6.18 5.31
C ALA A 38 16.09 -6.14 4.47
N ILE A 39 14.90 -6.28 5.09
CA ILE A 39 13.62 -6.41 4.37
C ILE A 39 13.36 -5.22 3.44
N GLU A 40 13.64 -4.00 3.91
CA GLU A 40 13.48 -2.79 3.09
C GLU A 40 14.29 -2.87 1.79
N GLN A 41 15.50 -3.42 1.87
CA GLN A 41 16.41 -3.54 0.72
C GLN A 41 16.05 -4.75 -0.15
N ASP A 42 15.75 -5.89 0.46
CA ASP A 42 15.60 -7.16 -0.23
C ASP A 42 14.23 -7.35 -0.89
N ALA A 43 13.17 -6.75 -0.33
CA ALA A 43 11.83 -6.89 -0.89
C ALA A 43 11.73 -6.35 -2.31
N ASP A 44 11.04 -7.08 -3.19
CA ASP A 44 10.74 -6.65 -4.56
C ASP A 44 9.53 -5.70 -4.59
N VAL A 45 8.54 -5.94 -3.72
CA VAL A 45 7.36 -5.12 -3.51
C VAL A 45 7.15 -4.89 -2.02
N VAL A 46 6.85 -3.66 -1.61
CA VAL A 46 6.49 -3.32 -0.23
C VAL A 46 5.10 -2.69 -0.22
N LEU A 47 4.16 -3.39 0.40
CA LEU A 47 2.80 -2.94 0.64
C LEU A 47 2.67 -2.47 2.08
N MET A 48 2.07 -1.31 2.30
CA MET A 48 1.81 -0.77 3.64
C MET A 48 0.34 -0.44 3.77
N LEU A 49 -0.26 -0.87 4.88
CA LEU A 49 -1.68 -0.64 5.17
C LEU A 49 -1.81 0.57 6.07
N TYR A 50 -2.80 1.41 5.79
CA TYR A 50 -3.18 2.54 6.62
C TYR A 50 -4.71 2.60 6.72
N ARG A 51 -5.19 2.81 7.94
CA ARG A 51 -6.61 2.98 8.25
C ARG A 51 -6.81 4.31 8.93
N GLU A 52 -7.51 5.20 8.26
CA GLU A 52 -7.77 6.54 8.80
C GLU A 52 -8.70 6.49 10.01
N ASP A 53 -9.73 5.63 9.94
CA ASP A 53 -10.71 5.42 11.00
C ASP A 53 -10.13 4.83 12.31
N TYR A 54 -8.90 4.30 12.26
CA TYR A 54 -8.15 3.89 13.45
C TYR A 54 -7.55 5.11 14.19
N TYR A 55 -7.19 6.17 13.46
CA TYR A 55 -6.57 7.38 14.02
C TYR A 55 -7.56 8.52 14.24
N GLU A 56 -8.61 8.58 13.41
CA GLU A 56 -9.67 9.58 13.42
C GLU A 56 -11.04 8.86 13.38
N PRO A 57 -11.62 8.52 14.54
CA PRO A 57 -12.87 7.75 14.62
C PRO A 57 -14.09 8.43 13.94
N ASP A 58 -14.05 9.76 13.78
CA ASP A 58 -15.13 10.55 13.19
C ASP A 58 -14.91 10.87 11.70
N THR A 59 -13.89 10.27 11.07
CA THR A 59 -13.64 10.40 9.62
C THR A 59 -14.83 9.92 8.78
N GLU A 60 -15.01 10.54 7.62
CA GLU A 60 -15.97 10.09 6.60
C GLU A 60 -15.51 8.78 5.91
N ARG A 61 -14.23 8.42 6.04
CA ARG A 61 -13.61 7.25 5.39
C ARG A 61 -13.67 5.98 6.26
N LYS A 62 -14.79 5.77 6.97
CA LYS A 62 -14.97 4.60 7.87
C LYS A 62 -14.86 3.28 7.12
N GLY A 63 -14.05 2.36 7.65
CA GLY A 63 -13.78 1.07 7.04
C GLY A 63 -12.87 1.12 5.81
N VAL A 64 -12.52 2.30 5.28
CA VAL A 64 -11.61 2.40 4.13
C VAL A 64 -10.18 2.17 4.59
N THR A 65 -9.52 1.22 3.94
CA THR A 65 -8.10 0.92 4.14
C THR A 65 -7.32 1.28 2.89
N ASP A 66 -6.32 2.13 3.08
CA ASP A 66 -5.35 2.47 2.06
C ASP A 66 -4.22 1.43 2.04
N ILE A 67 -4.07 0.77 0.89
CA ILE A 67 -2.90 -0.06 0.59
C ILE A 67 -1.95 0.75 -0.28
N PHE A 68 -0.83 1.11 0.30
CA PHE A 68 0.22 1.84 -0.37
C PHE A 68 1.28 0.89 -0.93
N ILE A 69 1.52 0.99 -2.24
CA ILE A 69 2.66 0.35 -2.90
C ILE A 69 3.85 1.31 -2.75
N ARG A 70 4.63 1.16 -1.68
CA ARG A 70 5.77 2.05 -1.35
C ARG A 70 7.04 1.68 -2.11
N LYS A 71 7.16 0.41 -2.51
CA LYS A 71 8.26 -0.08 -3.35
C LYS A 71 7.69 -1.06 -4.35
N HIS A 72 8.11 -0.94 -5.60
CA HIS A 72 7.86 -1.93 -6.64
C HIS A 72 9.04 -1.90 -7.62
N ARG A 73 9.88 -2.94 -7.62
CA ARG A 73 11.09 -2.96 -8.48
C ARG A 73 10.80 -3.00 -9.98
N ASN A 74 9.65 -3.57 -10.37
CA ASN A 74 9.29 -3.89 -11.75
C ASN A 74 7.95 -3.27 -12.18
N GLY A 75 7.53 -2.18 -11.56
CA GLY A 75 6.22 -1.58 -11.85
C GLY A 75 5.95 -0.31 -11.04
N PRO A 76 4.75 0.27 -11.21
CA PRO A 76 4.42 1.54 -10.60
C PRO A 76 4.22 1.43 -9.08
N THR A 77 4.54 2.50 -8.37
CA THR A 77 4.05 2.75 -7.02
C THR A 77 2.67 3.39 -7.09
N GLY A 78 1.95 3.39 -5.96
CA GLY A 78 0.59 3.92 -5.95
C GLY A 78 -0.16 3.63 -4.66
N ARG A 79 -1.47 3.90 -4.72
CA ARG A 79 -2.41 3.74 -3.62
C ARG A 79 -3.65 3.02 -4.13
N ILE A 80 -4.04 1.99 -3.43
CA ILE A 80 -5.26 1.22 -3.67
C ILE A 80 -6.14 1.40 -2.43
N GLU A 81 -7.45 1.55 -2.64
CA GLU A 81 -8.41 1.64 -1.53
C GLU A 81 -9.27 0.38 -1.51
N LEU A 82 -9.35 -0.25 -0.34
CA LEU A 82 -10.23 -1.39 -0.07
C LEU A 82 -11.13 -1.09 1.11
N MET A 83 -12.29 -1.75 1.16
CA MET A 83 -13.21 -1.68 2.31
C MET A 83 -12.91 -2.84 3.27
N PHE A 84 -12.53 -2.53 4.50
CA PHE A 84 -12.30 -3.51 5.56
C PHE A 84 -13.55 -3.64 6.45
N LYS A 85 -14.17 -4.82 6.45
CA LYS A 85 -15.26 -5.16 7.38
C LYS A 85 -14.69 -5.86 8.61
N GLN A 86 -14.61 -5.14 9.72
CA GLN A 86 -13.95 -5.59 10.95
C GLN A 86 -14.62 -6.83 11.56
N GLU A 87 -15.96 -6.92 11.51
CA GLU A 87 -16.74 -8.04 12.05
C GLU A 87 -16.45 -9.35 11.32
N GLN A 88 -15.96 -9.26 10.09
CA GLN A 88 -15.66 -10.42 9.24
C GLN A 88 -14.16 -10.65 9.06
N MET A 89 -13.32 -9.70 9.48
CA MET A 89 -11.88 -9.66 9.16
C MET A 89 -11.60 -9.83 7.66
N ARG A 90 -12.38 -9.14 6.80
CA ARG A 90 -12.28 -9.27 5.33
C ARG A 90 -12.19 -7.93 4.64
N PHE A 91 -11.39 -7.91 3.58
CA PHE A 91 -11.31 -6.80 2.62
C PHE A 91 -12.25 -7.07 1.44
N TYR A 92 -12.86 -5.99 0.95
CA TYR A 92 -13.71 -5.95 -0.23
C TYR A 92 -13.21 -4.86 -1.18
N ASP A 93 -13.36 -5.09 -2.48
CA ASP A 93 -13.09 -4.07 -3.48
C ASP A 93 -14.08 -2.92 -3.32
N ILE A 94 -13.57 -1.70 -3.44
CA ILE A 94 -14.41 -0.50 -3.55
C ILE A 94 -14.59 -0.26 -5.04
N GLU A 95 -15.83 -0.32 -5.52
CA GLU A 95 -16.16 0.11 -6.87
C GLU A 95 -15.83 1.60 -7.00
N LYS A 96 -14.72 1.89 -7.65
CA LYS A 96 -14.42 3.23 -8.16
C LYS A 96 -14.92 3.28 -9.59
N ILE A 97 -15.79 4.23 -9.89
CA ILE A 97 -16.14 4.57 -11.27
C ILE A 97 -14.81 4.79 -12.00
N HIS A 98 -14.46 3.89 -12.92
CA HIS A 98 -13.27 4.01 -13.76
C HIS A 98 -13.46 5.25 -14.63
N GLN A 99 -12.96 6.40 -14.19
CA GLN A 99 -12.67 7.50 -15.11
C GLN A 99 -11.48 7.04 -15.94
N ARG A 100 -11.79 6.39 -17.05
CA ARG A 100 -10.84 6.08 -18.12
C ARG A 100 -10.27 7.44 -18.54
N ALA A 101 -9.02 7.72 -18.18
CA ALA A 101 -8.33 8.89 -18.68
C ALA A 101 -8.37 8.79 -20.22
N GLU A 102 -9.08 9.71 -20.87
CA GLU A 102 -9.01 9.89 -22.31
C GLU A 102 -7.55 10.13 -22.67
N VAL A 103 -6.90 9.11 -23.25
CA VAL A 103 -5.63 9.30 -23.91
C VAL A 103 -5.94 10.09 -25.17
N ALA A 104 -5.69 11.40 -25.12
CA ALA A 104 -5.77 12.25 -26.30
C ALA A 104 -4.90 11.62 -27.41
N PRO A 105 -5.40 11.50 -28.65
CA PRO A 105 -4.63 10.94 -29.73
C PRO A 105 -3.34 11.76 -29.94
N PRO A 106 -2.24 11.11 -30.35
CA PRO A 106 -1.00 11.84 -30.61
C PRO A 106 -1.29 12.88 -31.67
N VAL A 107 -1.01 14.14 -31.35
CA VAL A 107 -1.09 15.24 -32.31
C VAL A 107 -0.16 14.88 -33.46
N ALA A 108 -0.72 14.68 -34.65
CA ALA A 108 0.06 14.46 -35.86
C ALA A 108 0.99 15.67 -36.03
N ALA A 109 2.30 15.43 -35.93
CA ALA A 109 3.30 16.42 -36.24
C ALA A 109 3.12 16.83 -37.71
N VAL A 110 2.85 18.12 -37.91
CA VAL A 110 2.86 18.80 -39.23
C VAL A 110 4.30 19.07 -39.61
#